data_AF-A0A851LLK4-F1
#
_entry.id   AF-A0A851LLK4-F1
#
_cell.length_a   1.000
_cell.length_b   1.000
_cell.length_c   1.000
_cell.angle_alpha   90.00
_cell.angle_beta   90.00
_cell.angle_gamma   90.00
#
_symmetry.space_group_name_H-M   'P 1'
#
loop_
_entity.id
_entity.type
_entity.pdbx_description
1 polymer ?
#
loop_
_entity_poly.entity_id
_entity_poly.type
_entity_poly.pdbx_seq_one_letter_code
_entity_poly.pdbx_strand_id
1 'polypeptide(L)'
;DIADISVQQCKQRYEDMKARCRYNEHIFDAEFIQADSTKDLLSSKYSDPDMRFDICSCQFVYHYSFETYEQADMMLKNACGNLSPGGYFIGTTPNSFELVKRLEASETNSFGNEVYSVKFEKKGEYPLFGCKYDFHLEEVVDVPEFLVYFPLLEEMAKKHGMKLVYKMTFREFYEEKTKNEEHKMLLRRMQALE
;
A
#
# COMPACT_ATOMS: atom_id res chain seq x y z
N ASP A 1 11.00 0.45 -4.75
CA ASP A 1 10.73 -0.85 -4.07
C ASP A 1 12.01 -1.30 -3.37
N ILE A 2 11.91 -2.08 -2.30
CA ILE A 2 13.08 -2.61 -1.58
C ILE A 2 13.79 -3.70 -2.38
N ALA A 3 13.02 -4.52 -3.12
CA ALA A 3 13.54 -5.63 -3.90
C ALA A 3 14.02 -5.14 -5.28
N ASP A 4 15.33 -5.19 -5.52
CA ASP A 4 15.92 -4.76 -6.81
C ASP A 4 15.33 -5.54 -8.00
N ILE A 5 15.14 -6.85 -7.84
CA ILE A 5 14.53 -7.70 -8.88
C ILE A 5 13.16 -7.16 -9.30
N SER A 6 12.32 -6.76 -8.35
CA SER A 6 11.00 -6.18 -8.63
C SER A 6 11.11 -4.83 -9.35
N VAL A 7 12.08 -3.99 -8.99
CA VAL A 7 12.35 -2.71 -9.67
C VAL A 7 12.80 -2.95 -11.12
N GLN A 8 13.73 -3.88 -11.36
CA GLN A 8 14.20 -4.21 -12.70
C GLN A 8 13.08 -4.81 -13.57
N GLN A 9 12.25 -5.68 -13.01
CA GLN A 9 11.08 -6.22 -13.72
C GLN A 9 10.05 -5.12 -14.05
N CYS A 10 9.81 -4.19 -13.12
CA CYS A 10 8.95 -3.03 -13.35
C CYS A 10 9.50 -2.15 -14.50
N LYS A 11 10.80 -1.87 -14.48
CA LYS A 11 11.49 -1.14 -15.55
C LYS A 11 11.36 -1.84 -16.89
N GLN A 12 11.58 -3.15 -16.95
CA GLN A 12 11.43 -3.91 -18.20
C GLN A 12 10.01 -3.82 -18.75
N ARG A 13 8.97 -3.93 -17.89
CA ARG A 13 7.57 -3.78 -18.32
C ARG A 13 7.31 -2.39 -18.91
N TYR A 14 7.85 -1.34 -18.31
CA TYR A 14 7.75 0.01 -18.84
C TYR A 14 8.42 0.14 -20.21
N GLU A 15 9.65 -0.37 -20.36
CA GLU A 15 10.37 -0.31 -21.64
C GLU A 15 9.64 -1.12 -22.73
N ASP A 16 9.08 -2.28 -22.39
CA ASP A 16 8.26 -3.07 -23.32
C ASP A 16 7.01 -2.32 -23.78
N MET A 17 6.36 -1.57 -22.88
CA MET A 17 5.21 -0.72 -23.20
C MET A 17 5.64 0.45 -24.09
N LYS A 18 6.73 1.13 -23.75
CA LYS A 18 7.29 2.26 -24.50
C LYS A 18 7.69 1.85 -25.91
N ALA A 19 8.29 0.67 -26.08
CA ALA A 19 8.65 0.12 -27.39
C ALA A 19 7.45 -0.21 -28.27
N ARG A 20 6.28 -0.47 -27.66
CA ARG A 20 5.01 -0.75 -28.38
C ARG A 20 4.16 0.49 -28.63
N CYS A 21 4.46 1.62 -27.99
CA CYS A 21 3.71 2.87 -28.15
C CYS A 21 3.71 3.31 -29.61
N ARG A 22 2.51 3.56 -30.13
CA ARG A 22 2.33 4.11 -31.48
C ARG A 22 2.72 5.59 -31.50
N TYR A 23 2.99 6.12 -32.69
CA TYR A 23 3.40 7.51 -32.89
C TYR A 23 2.51 8.58 -32.21
N ASN A 24 1.22 8.29 -32.00
CA ASN A 24 0.27 9.20 -31.34
C ASN A 24 -0.07 8.81 -29.88
N GLU A 25 0.54 7.77 -29.32
CA GLU A 25 0.34 7.37 -27.93
C GLU A 25 1.49 7.91 -27.08
N HIS A 26 1.16 8.79 -26.14
CA HIS A 26 2.13 9.28 -25.17
C HIS A 26 2.21 8.31 -23.98
N ILE A 27 3.43 7.94 -23.60
CA ILE A 27 3.73 7.26 -22.34
C ILE A 27 4.51 8.24 -21.46
N PHE A 28 4.23 8.20 -20.16
CA PHE A 28 4.90 9.05 -19.17
C PHE A 28 6.42 8.77 -19.14
N ASP A 29 7.21 9.76 -18.75
CA ASP A 29 8.61 9.55 -18.36
C ASP A 29 8.66 8.84 -17.00
N ALA A 30 9.66 7.98 -16.81
CA ALA A 30 9.74 7.13 -15.63
C ALA A 30 11.16 7.09 -15.04
N GLU A 31 11.21 7.09 -13.71
CA GLU A 31 12.42 6.88 -12.91
C GLU A 31 12.21 5.64 -12.01
N PHE A 32 13.22 4.77 -11.93
CA PHE A 32 13.13 3.50 -11.21
C PHE A 32 14.18 3.47 -10.09
N ILE A 33 13.72 3.44 -8.85
CA ILE A 33 14.58 3.55 -7.66
C ILE A 33 14.42 2.32 -6.78
N GLN A 34 15.54 1.64 -6.53
CA GLN A 34 15.66 0.63 -5.50
C GLN A 34 16.05 1.31 -4.17
N ALA A 35 15.21 1.13 -3.16
CA ALA A 35 15.38 1.75 -1.85
C ALA A 35 14.46 1.09 -0.81
N ASP A 36 14.93 1.04 0.43
CA ASP A 36 14.05 0.76 1.57
C ASP A 36 13.37 2.08 1.97
N SER A 37 12.16 2.33 1.49
CA SER A 37 11.41 3.55 1.79
C SER A 37 11.05 3.73 3.28
N THR A 38 11.31 2.74 4.13
CA THR A 38 11.15 2.83 5.59
C THR A 38 12.41 3.32 6.29
N LYS A 39 13.57 3.32 5.63
CA LYS A 39 14.87 3.69 6.24
C LYS A 39 15.61 4.76 5.45
N ASP A 40 15.51 4.70 4.13
CA ASP A 40 16.12 5.65 3.22
C ASP A 40 15.23 6.88 3.02
N LEU A 41 15.84 8.06 2.88
CA LEU A 41 15.15 9.24 2.38
C LEU A 41 15.14 9.20 0.84
N LEU A 42 13.96 9.07 0.23
CA LEU A 42 13.83 8.96 -1.23
C LEU A 42 14.22 10.26 -1.95
N SER A 43 13.99 11.42 -1.32
CA SER A 43 14.32 12.72 -1.92
C SER A 43 15.81 12.92 -2.21
N SER A 44 16.70 12.18 -1.54
CA SER A 44 18.13 12.20 -1.86
C SER A 44 18.52 11.26 -3.00
N LYS A 45 17.56 10.49 -3.54
CA LYS A 45 17.78 9.50 -4.61
C LYS A 45 17.11 9.89 -5.93
N TYR A 46 16.22 10.89 -5.92
CA TYR A 46 15.60 11.38 -7.14
C TYR A 46 16.66 12.00 -8.07
N SER A 47 16.47 11.81 -9.37
CA SER A 47 17.27 12.45 -10.42
C SER A 47 17.18 13.98 -10.37
N ASP A 48 16.01 14.51 -10.02
CA ASP A 48 15.76 15.92 -9.73
C ASP A 48 15.61 16.15 -8.21
N PRO A 49 16.54 16.88 -7.55
CA PRO A 49 16.44 17.21 -6.13
C PRO A 49 15.20 18.03 -5.74
N ASP A 50 14.62 18.78 -6.69
CA ASP A 50 13.44 19.62 -6.47
C ASP A 50 12.12 18.91 -6.84
N MET A 51 12.18 17.61 -7.17
CA MET A 51 11.04 16.79 -7.57
C MET A 51 9.85 16.95 -6.61
N ARG A 52 8.67 17.16 -7.19
CA ARG A 52 7.38 17.22 -6.50
C ARG A 52 6.41 16.22 -7.13
N PHE A 53 5.45 15.77 -6.33
CA PHE A 53 4.43 14.82 -6.80
C PHE A 53 3.02 15.38 -6.58
N ASP A 54 2.13 15.12 -7.52
CA ASP A 54 0.70 15.38 -7.34
C ASP A 54 0.03 14.22 -6.60
N ILE A 55 0.53 12.99 -6.80
CA ILE A 55 -0.01 11.78 -6.18
C ILE A 55 1.15 10.88 -5.73
N CYS A 56 1.06 10.40 -4.49
CA CYS A 56 1.80 9.23 -4.03
C CYS A 56 0.83 8.05 -3.90
N SER A 57 1.14 6.93 -4.56
CA SER A 57 0.31 5.72 -4.56
C SER A 57 1.04 4.58 -3.86
N CYS A 58 0.52 4.13 -2.72
CA CYS A 58 1.10 3.07 -1.88
C CYS A 58 0.10 1.91 -1.73
N GLN A 59 0.10 1.01 -2.71
CA GLN A 59 -0.86 -0.10 -2.80
C GLN A 59 -0.28 -1.34 -2.13
N PHE A 60 -0.91 -1.83 -1.05
CA PHE A 60 -0.50 -3.03 -0.31
C PHE A 60 0.96 -3.00 0.20
N VAL A 61 1.45 -1.84 0.64
CA VAL A 61 2.84 -1.69 1.11
C VAL A 61 2.92 -1.13 2.53
N TYR A 62 1.99 -0.26 2.90
CA TYR A 62 2.21 0.63 4.04
C TYR A 62 2.35 -0.10 5.40
N HIS A 63 1.68 -1.24 5.57
CA HIS A 63 1.77 -2.09 6.76
C HIS A 63 3.17 -2.67 7.02
N TYR A 64 4.03 -2.81 6.01
CA TYR A 64 5.42 -3.26 6.23
C TYR A 64 6.24 -2.25 7.03
N SER A 65 5.85 -0.96 7.02
CA SER A 65 6.56 0.09 7.76
C SER A 65 6.25 0.13 9.25
N PHE A 66 5.20 -0.57 9.70
CA PHE A 66 4.73 -0.50 11.09
C PHE A 66 5.53 -1.39 12.07
N GLU A 67 6.69 -1.89 11.65
CA GLU A 67 7.65 -2.57 12.52
C GLU A 67 8.11 -1.67 13.67
N THR A 68 8.45 -0.42 13.37
CA THR A 68 8.86 0.61 14.33
C THR A 68 8.22 1.96 14.00
N TYR A 69 8.20 2.88 14.97
CA TYR A 69 7.73 4.24 14.74
C TYR A 69 8.59 4.96 13.69
N GLU A 70 9.91 4.79 13.77
CA GLU A 70 10.88 5.42 12.87
C GLU A 70 10.64 5.00 11.42
N GLN A 71 10.36 3.71 11.19
CA GLN A 71 10.07 3.17 9.87
C GLN A 71 8.75 3.70 9.31
N ALA A 72 7.69 3.73 10.12
CA ALA A 72 6.38 4.25 9.72
C ALA A 72 6.42 5.76 9.43
N ASP A 73 7.13 6.54 10.25
CA ASP A 73 7.31 7.99 10.05
C ASP A 73 8.17 8.29 8.82
N MET A 74 9.25 7.52 8.58
CA MET A 74 10.06 7.67 7.37
C MET A 74 9.27 7.34 6.11
N MET A 75 8.45 6.28 6.12
CA MET A 75 7.59 5.96 4.98
C MET A 75 6.57 7.07 4.70
N LEU A 76 5.97 7.68 5.74
CA LEU A 76 5.11 8.86 5.55
C LEU A 76 5.88 10.08 5.05
N LYS A 77 7.08 10.32 5.57
CA LYS A 77 7.93 11.41 5.11
C LYS A 77 8.21 11.28 3.61
N ASN A 78 8.52 10.07 3.15
CA ASN A 78 8.74 9.78 1.74
C ASN A 78 7.45 9.88 0.90
N ALA A 79 6.32 9.42 1.43
CA ALA A 79 5.05 9.43 0.71
C ALA A 79 4.42 10.84 0.61
N CYS A 80 4.61 11.67 1.63
CA CYS A 80 3.90 12.94 1.77
C CYS A 80 4.81 14.17 1.66
N GLY A 81 6.10 14.05 2.00
CA GLY A 81 6.99 15.21 2.14
C GLY A 81 7.27 15.98 0.85
N ASN A 82 7.17 15.32 -0.30
CA ASN A 82 7.34 15.93 -1.62
C ASN A 82 6.01 16.13 -2.37
N LEU A 83 4.86 15.95 -1.73
CA LEU A 83 3.57 16.26 -2.35
C LEU A 83 3.42 17.78 -2.52
N SER A 84 2.98 18.19 -3.71
CA SER A 84 2.54 19.56 -3.96
C SER A 84 1.33 19.91 -3.08
N PRO A 85 1.12 21.18 -2.71
CA PRO A 85 -0.12 21.59 -2.03
C PRO A 85 -1.36 21.17 -2.83
N GLY A 86 -2.23 20.38 -2.20
CA GLY A 86 -3.41 19.79 -2.85
C GLY A 86 -3.18 18.41 -3.47
N GLY A 87 -1.96 17.87 -3.40
CA GLY A 87 -1.63 16.51 -3.80
C GLY A 87 -2.20 15.45 -2.85
N TYR A 88 -2.25 14.21 -3.33
CA TYR A 88 -2.91 13.11 -2.63
C TYR A 88 -1.95 11.97 -2.29
N PHE A 89 -2.05 11.49 -1.05
CA PHE A 89 -1.53 10.18 -0.68
C PHE A 89 -2.69 9.18 -0.71
N ILE A 90 -2.60 8.18 -1.61
CA ILE A 90 -3.60 7.13 -1.77
C ILE A 90 -2.97 5.75 -1.54
N GLY A 91 -3.74 4.81 -1.01
CA GLY A 91 -3.21 3.48 -0.75
C GLY A 91 -4.24 2.48 -0.27
N THR A 92 -3.78 1.24 -0.13
CA THR A 92 -4.52 0.11 0.42
C THR A 92 -3.67 -0.57 1.49
N THR A 93 -4.31 -0.93 2.61
CA THR A 93 -3.65 -1.63 3.71
C THR A 93 -4.68 -2.49 4.46
N PRO A 94 -4.27 -3.60 5.11
CA PRO A 94 -5.18 -4.41 5.90
C PRO A 94 -5.93 -3.61 6.97
N ASN A 95 -7.21 -3.93 7.16
CA ASN A 95 -8.05 -3.29 8.17
C ASN A 95 -7.84 -3.95 9.53
N SER A 96 -7.11 -3.29 10.42
CA SER A 96 -6.83 -3.80 11.77
C SER A 96 -8.07 -4.18 12.57
N PHE A 97 -9.18 -3.46 12.42
CA PHE A 97 -10.43 -3.82 13.10
C PHE A 97 -10.96 -5.19 12.65
N GLU A 98 -10.88 -5.51 11.36
CA GLU A 98 -11.33 -6.80 10.84
C GLU A 98 -10.35 -7.92 11.20
N LEU A 99 -9.04 -7.65 11.15
CA LEU A 99 -8.01 -8.61 11.58
C LEU A 99 -8.18 -8.98 13.05
N VAL A 100 -8.24 -8.00 13.95
CA VAL A 100 -8.40 -8.23 15.38
C VAL A 100 -9.74 -8.90 15.68
N LYS A 101 -10.84 -8.48 15.04
CA LYS A 101 -12.14 -9.13 15.20
C LYS A 101 -12.10 -10.63 14.89
N ARG A 102 -11.44 -11.04 13.80
CA ARG A 102 -11.33 -12.46 13.41
C ARG A 102 -10.39 -13.22 14.34
N LEU A 103 -9.27 -12.61 14.72
CA LEU A 103 -8.34 -13.19 15.69
C LEU A 103 -9.02 -13.42 17.05
N GLU A 104 -9.79 -12.44 17.53
CA GLU A 104 -10.49 -12.53 18.81
C GLU A 104 -11.59 -13.60 18.80
N ALA A 105 -12.22 -13.86 17.66
CA ALA A 105 -13.17 -14.95 17.50
C ALA A 105 -12.52 -16.34 17.34
N SER A 106 -11.23 -16.42 17.01
CA SER A 106 -10.51 -17.70 16.88
C SER A 106 -10.13 -18.29 18.24
N GLU A 107 -10.13 -19.62 18.34
CA GLU A 107 -9.61 -20.35 19.51
C GLU A 107 -8.08 -20.31 19.60
N THR A 108 -7.40 -19.98 18.49
CA THR A 108 -5.93 -19.94 18.39
C THR A 108 -5.44 -18.55 17.97
N ASN A 109 -4.12 -18.39 17.82
CA ASN A 109 -3.53 -17.16 17.26
C ASN A 109 -3.62 -17.10 15.72
N SER A 110 -4.42 -17.96 15.09
CA SER A 110 -4.54 -18.08 13.65
C SER A 110 -5.98 -18.10 13.19
N PHE A 111 -6.24 -17.55 12.01
CA PHE A 111 -7.53 -17.65 11.31
C PHE A 111 -7.30 -17.61 9.80
N GLY A 112 -8.25 -18.12 9.02
CA GLY A 112 -8.08 -18.23 7.58
C GLY A 112 -9.14 -19.13 6.95
N ASN A 113 -8.93 -19.46 5.69
CA ASN A 113 -9.65 -20.47 4.93
C ASN A 113 -8.71 -21.13 3.92
N GLU A 114 -9.25 -21.81 2.91
CA GLU A 114 -8.47 -22.46 1.85
C GLU A 114 -7.63 -21.49 1.00
N VAL A 115 -8.00 -20.21 0.92
CA VAL A 115 -7.35 -19.21 0.07
C VAL A 115 -6.29 -18.41 0.82
N TYR A 116 -6.52 -18.09 2.10
CA TYR A 116 -5.60 -17.27 2.90
C TYR A 116 -5.50 -17.74 4.35
N SER A 117 -4.37 -17.44 4.99
CA SER A 117 -4.23 -17.59 6.43
C SER A 117 -3.47 -16.41 7.06
N VAL A 118 -3.85 -16.08 8.29
CA VAL A 118 -3.24 -15.04 9.12
C VAL A 118 -2.85 -15.68 10.44
N LYS A 119 -1.61 -15.46 10.89
CA LYS A 119 -1.11 -15.95 12.18
C LYS A 119 -0.42 -14.83 12.94
N PHE A 120 -1.00 -14.44 14.07
CA PHE A 120 -0.38 -13.50 14.99
C PHE A 120 0.62 -14.19 15.90
N GLU A 121 1.66 -13.46 16.32
CA GLU A 121 2.59 -13.97 17.34
C GLU A 121 1.88 -14.13 18.68
N LYS A 122 1.03 -13.16 19.05
CA LYS A 122 0.28 -13.14 20.31
C LYS A 122 -1.08 -12.46 20.15
N LYS A 123 -2.11 -13.07 20.74
CA LYS A 123 -3.47 -12.54 20.86
C LYS A 123 -3.64 -11.75 22.16
N GLY A 124 -4.47 -10.70 22.13
CA GLY A 124 -4.79 -9.85 23.29
C GLY A 124 -3.80 -8.73 23.58
N GLU A 125 -2.68 -8.67 22.85
CA GLU A 125 -1.70 -7.58 22.92
C GLU A 125 -1.43 -7.02 21.53
N TYR A 126 -1.82 -5.77 21.31
CA TYR A 126 -1.75 -5.10 20.01
C TYR A 126 -0.96 -3.79 20.13
N PRO A 127 0.38 -3.85 20.21
CA PRO A 127 1.19 -2.64 20.29
C PRO A 127 1.00 -1.79 19.02
N LEU A 128 1.15 -0.48 19.17
CA LEU A 128 0.96 0.48 18.08
C LEU A 128 1.95 0.27 16.92
N PHE A 129 3.15 -0.25 17.23
CA PHE A 129 4.19 -0.64 16.28
C PHE A 129 4.73 -2.02 16.68
N GLY A 130 5.23 -2.78 15.71
CA GLY A 130 5.80 -4.10 15.92
C GLY A 130 4.76 -5.20 16.19
N CYS A 131 3.47 -4.92 16.03
CA CYS A 131 2.42 -5.94 16.15
C CYS A 131 2.42 -6.83 14.91
N LYS A 132 3.28 -7.85 14.93
CA LYS A 132 3.57 -8.73 13.81
C LYS A 132 2.54 -9.85 13.64
N TYR A 133 2.20 -10.13 12.39
CA TYR A 133 1.49 -11.33 11.98
C TYR A 133 2.05 -11.83 10.65
N ASP A 134 2.04 -13.14 10.45
CA ASP A 134 2.36 -13.75 9.17
C ASP A 134 1.10 -13.77 8.32
N PHE A 135 1.18 -13.26 7.08
CA PHE A 135 0.10 -13.29 6.11
C PHE A 135 0.48 -14.22 4.96
N HIS A 136 -0.39 -15.20 4.71
CA HIS A 136 -0.27 -16.13 3.61
C HIS A 136 -1.49 -16.00 2.70
N LEU A 137 -1.24 -15.83 1.41
CA LEU A 137 -2.25 -15.88 0.35
C LEU A 137 -1.75 -16.86 -0.72
N GLU A 138 -2.57 -17.86 -1.02
CA GLU A 138 -2.24 -18.91 -1.98
C GLU A 138 -1.70 -18.30 -3.29
N GLU A 139 -0.56 -18.82 -3.76
CA GLU A 139 0.16 -18.38 -4.96
C GLU A 139 0.66 -16.93 -5.02
N VAL A 140 0.39 -16.10 -4.01
CA VAL A 140 0.72 -14.66 -4.04
C VAL A 140 1.84 -14.30 -3.08
N VAL A 141 1.69 -14.62 -1.78
CA VAL A 141 2.60 -14.10 -0.76
C VAL A 141 2.65 -14.96 0.49
N ASP A 142 3.83 -15.01 1.12
CA ASP A 142 4.07 -15.54 2.47
C ASP A 142 5.11 -14.63 3.15
N VAL A 143 4.64 -13.58 3.83
CA VAL A 143 5.50 -12.54 4.42
C VAL A 143 4.98 -12.06 5.77
N PRO A 144 5.88 -11.62 6.67
CA PRO A 144 5.48 -10.93 7.88
C PRO A 144 4.97 -9.53 7.56
N GLU A 145 3.83 -9.19 8.15
CA GLU A 145 3.21 -7.86 8.10
C GLU A 145 3.06 -7.30 9.52
N PHE A 146 2.74 -6.00 9.63
CA PHE A 146 2.51 -5.33 10.91
C PHE A 146 1.15 -4.66 10.95
N LEU A 147 0.48 -4.76 12.09
CA LEU A 147 -0.87 -4.24 12.29
C LEU A 147 -0.90 -2.71 12.20
N VAL A 148 -1.72 -2.19 11.28
CA VAL A 148 -1.90 -0.73 11.12
C VAL A 148 -3.18 -0.30 11.80
N TYR A 149 -3.07 0.33 12.97
CA TYR A 149 -4.20 1.01 13.59
C TYR A 149 -4.49 2.33 12.84
N PHE A 150 -5.55 2.37 12.05
CA PHE A 150 -5.79 3.49 11.12
C PHE A 150 -5.85 4.87 11.79
N PRO A 151 -6.46 5.06 12.98
CA PRO A 151 -6.40 6.34 13.69
C PRO A 151 -4.96 6.79 14.01
N LEU A 152 -4.05 5.87 14.32
CA LEU A 152 -2.64 6.22 14.50
C LEU A 152 -2.00 6.68 13.18
N LEU A 153 -2.26 5.97 12.07
CA LEU A 153 -1.81 6.40 10.74
C LEU A 153 -2.32 7.82 10.41
N GLU A 154 -3.59 8.09 10.66
CA GLU A 154 -4.18 9.42 10.46
C GLU A 154 -3.46 10.49 11.30
N GLU A 155 -3.21 10.24 12.59
CA GLU A 155 -2.48 11.17 13.45
C GLU A 155 -1.03 11.39 12.97
N MET A 156 -0.32 10.33 12.58
CA MET A 156 1.04 10.44 12.06
C MET A 156 1.09 11.24 10.75
N ALA A 157 0.11 11.05 9.85
CA ALA A 157 0.05 11.76 8.58
C ALA A 157 -0.13 13.28 8.76
N LYS A 158 -0.79 13.74 9.84
CA LYS A 158 -0.94 15.18 10.15
C LYS A 158 0.41 15.88 10.35
N LYS A 159 1.42 15.19 10.88
CA LYS A 159 2.80 15.71 11.03
C LYS A 159 3.39 16.13 9.69
N HIS A 160 2.95 15.51 8.60
CA HIS A 160 3.39 15.76 7.23
C HIS A 160 2.40 16.67 6.46
N GLY A 161 1.54 17.41 7.17
CA GLY A 161 0.60 18.35 6.56
C GLY A 161 -0.62 17.71 5.89
N MET A 162 -0.85 16.42 6.10
CA MET A 162 -1.94 15.69 5.46
C MET A 162 -3.23 15.78 6.27
N LYS A 163 -4.36 15.70 5.56
CA LYS A 163 -5.69 15.57 6.15
C LYS A 163 -6.40 14.39 5.49
N LEU A 164 -7.05 13.55 6.28
CA LEU A 164 -7.82 12.42 5.76
C LEU A 164 -8.95 12.93 4.84
N VAL A 165 -9.01 12.39 3.62
CA VAL A 165 -10.10 12.64 2.68
C VAL A 165 -11.23 11.63 2.93
N TYR A 166 -10.93 10.33 2.86
CA TYR A 166 -11.83 9.26 3.27
C TYR A 166 -11.05 7.98 3.60
N LYS A 167 -11.71 7.08 4.33
CA LYS A 167 -11.29 5.69 4.52
C LYS A 167 -12.49 4.78 4.24
N MET A 168 -12.31 3.78 3.39
CA MET A 168 -13.33 2.78 3.07
C MET A 168 -12.75 1.38 3.15
N THR A 169 -13.55 0.44 3.63
CA THR A 169 -13.27 -0.99 3.41
C THR A 169 -13.41 -1.32 1.93
N PHE A 170 -12.81 -2.43 1.48
CA PHE A 170 -12.95 -2.88 0.08
C PHE A 170 -14.41 -3.10 -0.31
N ARG A 171 -15.23 -3.61 0.62
CA ARG A 171 -16.67 -3.79 0.40
C ARG A 171 -17.38 -2.45 0.18
N GLU A 172 -17.17 -1.48 1.07
CA GLU A 172 -17.79 -0.14 0.93
C GLU A 172 -17.33 0.55 -0.36
N PHE A 173 -16.04 0.46 -0.68
CA PHE A 173 -15.48 1.04 -1.90
C PHE A 173 -16.09 0.39 -3.15
N TYR A 174 -16.19 -0.95 -3.17
CA TYR A 174 -16.85 -1.69 -4.25
C TYR A 174 -18.33 -1.27 -4.41
N GLU A 175 -19.09 -1.29 -3.32
CA GLU A 175 -20.52 -0.93 -3.32
C GLU A 175 -20.75 0.53 -3.75
N GLU A 176 -19.84 1.45 -3.41
CA GLU A 176 -19.91 2.83 -3.85
C GLU A 176 -19.53 2.98 -5.33
N LYS A 177 -18.37 2.44 -5.75
CA LYS A 177 -17.84 2.69 -7.10
C LYS A 177 -18.64 1.98 -8.19
N THR A 178 -19.27 0.84 -7.89
CA THR A 178 -20.11 0.10 -8.87
C THR A 178 -21.48 0.73 -9.12
N LYS A 179 -21.85 1.79 -8.38
CA LYS A 179 -23.02 2.64 -8.73
C LYS A 179 -22.81 3.41 -10.02
N ASN A 180 -21.55 3.62 -10.44
CA ASN A 180 -21.21 4.18 -11.74
C ASN A 180 -21.13 3.04 -12.78
N GLU A 181 -21.90 3.17 -13.85
CA GLU A 181 -21.97 2.15 -14.91
C GLU A 181 -20.64 1.97 -15.67
N GLU A 182 -19.83 3.02 -15.84
CA GLU A 182 -18.50 2.90 -16.48
C GLU A 182 -17.57 2.01 -15.64
N HIS A 183 -17.56 2.18 -14.32
CA HIS A 183 -16.77 1.34 -13.42
C HIS A 183 -17.25 -0.12 -13.46
N LYS A 184 -18.56 -0.34 -13.52
CA LYS A 184 -19.15 -1.68 -13.61
C LYS A 184 -18.83 -2.36 -14.93
N MET A 185 -18.83 -1.62 -16.04
CA MET A 185 -18.36 -2.11 -17.34
C MET A 185 -16.87 -2.45 -17.30
N LEU A 186 -16.04 -1.61 -16.69
CA LEU A 186 -14.62 -1.87 -16.52
C LEU A 186 -14.37 -3.14 -15.70
N LEU A 187 -15.08 -3.31 -14.58
CA LEU A 187 -14.99 -4.50 -13.73
C LEU A 187 -15.25 -5.80 -14.52
N ARG A 188 -16.28 -5.79 -15.39
CA ARG A 188 -16.60 -6.93 -16.27
C ARG A 188 -15.51 -7.16 -17.31
N ARG A 189 -14.99 -6.09 -17.92
CA ARG A 189 -13.89 -6.19 -18.91
C ARG A 189 -12.61 -6.75 -18.31
N MET A 190 -12.36 -6.45 -17.04
CA MET A 190 -11.22 -6.97 -16.28
C MET A 190 -11.44 -8.39 -15.75
N GLN A 191 -12.63 -8.97 -15.92
CA GLN A 191 -12.98 -10.30 -15.38
C GLN A 191 -12.74 -10.41 -13.87
N ALA A 192 -13.06 -9.34 -13.14
CA ALA A 192 -12.78 -9.23 -11.70
C ALA A 192 -13.87 -9.85 -10.80
N LEU A 193 -14.82 -10.57 -11.39
CA LEU A 193 -15.87 -11.37 -10.73
C LEU A 193 -16.01 -12.69 -11.49
N GLU A 194 -16.31 -13.77 -10.78
CA GLU A 194 -16.78 -15.04 -11.38
C GLU A 194 -18.22 -14.94 -11.91
#